data_AF-A0A9D9VRW8-F1
#
_entry.id   AF-A0A9D9VRW8-F1
#
_cell.length_a   1.000
_cell.length_b   1.000
_cell.length_c   1.000
_cell.angle_alpha   90.00
_cell.angle_beta   90.00
_cell.angle_gamma   90.00
#
_symmetry.space_group_name_H-M   'P 1'
#
loop_
_entity.id
_entity.type
_entity.pdbx_description
1 polymer ?
#
loop_
_entity_poly.entity_id
_entity_poly.type
_entity_poly.pdbx_seq_one_letter_code
_entity_poly.pdbx_strand_id
1 'polypeptide(L)'
;MPSPTPPALSPLQPYLIRAWHEWMMDNGLTPYIQVRVDSSVLVPHEFVQDGEIVLNISTEATGGLHLGNEEIRFQARFSGRVRDISVPITRIVAIFARENGQGMVFEESAFDSDMDDFESDASIQPEQGQPSKPAGSGLSLVEKTSATSAAQDKTASTNDTPPPTPPKGGSSLRVVK
;
A
#
# COMPACT_ATOMS: atom_id res chain seq x y z
N MET A 1 36.43 -10.35 32.56
CA MET A 1 35.77 -11.31 31.65
C MET A 1 35.00 -10.49 30.64
N PRO A 2 35.07 -10.77 29.33
CA PRO A 2 34.19 -10.11 28.36
C PRO A 2 32.74 -10.51 28.67
N SER A 3 31.83 -9.54 28.72
CA SER A 3 30.39 -9.79 28.84
C SER A 3 29.90 -10.56 27.60
N PRO A 4 28.95 -11.50 27.75
CA PRO A 4 28.38 -12.19 26.59
C PRO A 4 27.60 -11.18 25.73
N THR A 5 27.98 -11.05 24.45
CA THR A 5 27.20 -10.29 23.47
C THR A 5 25.88 -11.03 23.22
N PRO A 6 24.72 -10.36 23.35
CA PRO A 6 23.44 -10.99 23.00
C PRO A 6 23.43 -11.39 21.51
N PRO A 7 22.77 -12.50 21.15
CA PRO A 7 22.69 -12.91 19.75
C PRO A 7 21.92 -11.86 18.94
N ALA A 8 22.41 -11.54 17.75
CA ALA A 8 21.73 -10.63 16.83
C ALA A 8 20.35 -11.20 16.45
N LEU A 9 19.34 -10.33 16.42
CA LEU A 9 17.99 -10.69 16.00
C LEU A 9 17.94 -10.85 14.47
N SER A 10 17.04 -11.71 13.98
CA SER A 10 16.78 -11.81 12.54
C SER A 10 16.11 -10.54 12.01
N PRO A 11 16.29 -10.18 10.72
CA PRO A 11 15.61 -9.04 10.12
C PRO A 11 14.08 -9.11 10.29
N LEU A 12 13.47 -7.99 10.67
CA LEU A 12 12.03 -7.89 10.91
C LEU A 12 11.22 -7.80 9.61
N GLN A 13 11.83 -7.26 8.56
CA GLN A 13 11.22 -7.03 7.24
C GLN A 13 10.38 -8.20 6.67
N PRO A 14 10.85 -9.46 6.58
CA PRO A 14 10.04 -10.55 6.02
C PRO A 14 8.79 -10.85 6.85
N TYR A 15 8.81 -10.61 8.16
CA TYR A 15 7.66 -10.77 9.03
C TYR A 15 6.62 -9.68 8.80
N LEU A 16 7.06 -8.43 8.62
CA LEU A 16 6.16 -7.32 8.31
C LEU A 16 5.53 -7.48 6.92
N ILE A 17 6.27 -7.98 5.93
CA ILE A 17 5.72 -8.29 4.61
C ILE A 17 4.56 -9.28 4.73
N ARG A 18 4.73 -10.35 5.50
CA ARG A 18 3.66 -11.33 5.74
C ARG A 18 2.46 -10.71 6.45
N ALA A 19 2.70 -9.92 7.50
CA ALA A 19 1.63 -9.27 8.24
C ALA A 19 0.82 -8.30 7.36
N TRP A 20 1.50 -7.49 6.55
CA TRP A 20 0.84 -6.60 5.60
C TRP A 20 0.09 -7.36 4.52
N HIS A 21 0.68 -8.43 3.98
CA HIS A 21 0.02 -9.27 2.98
C HIS A 21 -1.27 -9.88 3.52
N GLU A 22 -1.22 -10.51 4.69
CA GLU A 22 -2.38 -11.13 5.34
C GLU A 22 -3.46 -10.08 5.63
N TRP A 23 -3.08 -8.96 6.23
CA TRP A 23 -4.01 -7.86 6.53
C TRP A 23 -4.66 -7.30 5.26
N MET A 24 -3.91 -7.10 4.17
CA MET A 24 -4.47 -6.64 2.89
C MET A 24 -5.47 -7.65 2.33
N MET A 25 -5.12 -8.94 2.33
CA MET A 25 -5.99 -10.00 1.83
C MET A 25 -7.29 -10.12 2.62
N ASP A 26 -7.23 -10.04 3.95
CA ASP A 26 -8.41 -10.09 4.84
C ASP A 26 -9.36 -8.91 4.61
N ASN A 27 -8.83 -7.77 4.18
CA ASN A 27 -9.61 -6.57 3.86
C ASN A 27 -10.03 -6.49 2.38
N GLY A 28 -9.80 -7.54 1.59
CA GLY A 28 -10.15 -7.57 0.17
C GLY A 28 -9.32 -6.58 -0.68
N LEU A 29 -8.12 -6.22 -0.22
CA LEU A 29 -7.16 -5.39 -0.94
C LEU A 29 -6.19 -6.26 -1.72
N THR A 30 -5.63 -5.72 -2.80
CA THR A 30 -4.66 -6.45 -3.63
C THR A 30 -3.23 -6.08 -3.24
N PRO A 31 -2.45 -6.98 -2.60
CA PRO A 31 -1.08 -6.69 -2.18
C PRO A 31 -0.11 -6.65 -3.37
N TYR A 32 0.63 -5.56 -3.48
CA TYR A 32 1.69 -5.33 -4.45
C TYR A 32 3.01 -5.10 -3.72
N ILE A 33 4.11 -5.55 -4.31
CA ILE A 33 5.46 -5.23 -3.85
C ILE A 33 6.23 -4.45 -4.92
N GLN A 34 6.99 -3.45 -4.49
CA GLN A 34 7.98 -2.76 -5.32
C GLN A 34 9.35 -3.37 -5.05
N VAL A 35 10.06 -3.70 -6.11
CA VAL A 35 11.30 -4.46 -6.05
C VAL A 35 12.38 -3.75 -6.88
N ARG A 36 13.55 -3.55 -6.28
CA ARG A 36 14.74 -3.11 -7.00
C ARG A 36 15.42 -4.31 -7.66
N VAL A 37 15.64 -4.23 -8.97
CA VAL A 37 16.09 -5.37 -9.78
C VAL A 37 17.59 -5.31 -10.01
N ASP A 38 18.27 -6.40 -9.69
CA ASP A 38 19.67 -6.65 -9.98
C ASP A 38 19.88 -8.11 -10.40
N SER A 39 21.12 -8.61 -10.42
CA SER A 39 21.43 -10.00 -10.77
C SER A 39 20.90 -11.04 -9.78
N SER A 40 20.48 -10.64 -8.58
CA SER A 40 19.93 -11.57 -7.56
C SER A 40 18.44 -11.80 -7.73
N VAL A 41 17.75 -10.95 -8.50
CA VAL A 41 16.30 -11.00 -8.70
C VAL A 41 15.98 -11.76 -9.98
N LEU A 42 15.14 -12.80 -9.86
CA LEU A 42 14.61 -13.53 -11.00
C LEU A 42 13.24 -12.98 -11.38
N VAL A 43 13.21 -12.14 -12.41
CA VAL A 43 11.98 -11.60 -13.01
C VAL A 43 12.14 -11.51 -14.54
N PRO A 44 11.05 -11.47 -15.32
CA PRO A 44 11.16 -11.18 -16.75
C PRO A 44 11.56 -9.71 -16.94
N HIS A 45 12.82 -9.50 -17.34
CA HIS A 45 13.44 -8.18 -17.44
C HIS A 45 12.73 -7.24 -18.42
N GLU A 46 11.93 -7.76 -19.34
CA GLU A 46 11.12 -6.96 -20.26
C GLU A 46 10.04 -6.10 -19.57
N PHE A 47 9.71 -6.35 -18.29
CA PHE A 47 8.76 -5.55 -17.50
C PHE A 47 9.43 -4.63 -16.48
N VAL A 48 10.77 -4.61 -16.43
CA VAL A 48 11.54 -3.77 -15.51
C VAL A 48 11.62 -2.35 -16.06
N GLN A 49 11.32 -1.37 -15.23
CA GLN A 49 11.32 0.05 -15.56
C GLN A 49 12.18 0.80 -14.55
N ASP A 50 13.14 1.59 -15.03
CA ASP A 50 14.06 2.36 -14.18
C ASP A 50 14.79 1.53 -13.11
N GLY A 51 15.07 0.26 -13.42
CA GLY A 51 15.73 -0.67 -12.50
C GLY A 51 14.80 -1.23 -11.42
N GLU A 52 13.49 -1.03 -11.53
CA GLU A 52 12.49 -1.49 -10.58
C GLU A 52 11.36 -2.26 -11.28
N ILE A 53 10.67 -3.08 -10.51
CA ILE A 53 9.47 -3.79 -10.95
C ILE A 53 8.45 -3.82 -9.83
N VAL A 54 7.18 -3.67 -10.19
CA VAL A 54 6.06 -3.82 -9.26
C VAL A 54 5.36 -5.14 -9.55
N LEU A 55 5.21 -5.97 -8.53
CA LEU A 55 4.67 -7.32 -8.63
C LEU A 55 3.40 -7.45 -7.79
N ASN A 56 2.35 -8.00 -8.38
CA ASN A 56 1.15 -8.40 -7.65
C ASN A 56 1.42 -9.74 -6.94
N ILE A 57 1.30 -9.76 -5.62
CA ILE A 57 1.51 -10.94 -4.77
C ILE A 57 0.21 -11.45 -4.13
N SER A 58 -0.95 -11.09 -4.69
CA SER A 58 -2.23 -11.67 -4.27
C SER A 58 -2.29 -13.17 -4.62
N THR A 59 -3.05 -13.94 -3.85
CA THR A 59 -3.25 -15.37 -4.10
C THR A 59 -3.95 -15.65 -5.43
N GLU A 60 -4.65 -14.66 -6.00
CA GLU A 60 -5.31 -14.76 -7.31
C GLU A 60 -4.34 -14.57 -8.49
N ALA A 61 -3.31 -13.75 -8.30
CA ALA A 61 -2.33 -13.43 -9.34
C ALA A 61 -1.12 -14.37 -9.35
N THR A 62 -0.96 -15.17 -8.29
CA THR A 62 0.23 -15.99 -8.05
C THR A 62 -0.11 -17.47 -7.92
N GLY A 63 0.79 -18.32 -8.41
CA GLY A 63 0.80 -19.76 -8.19
C GLY A 63 1.93 -20.14 -7.25
N GLY A 64 1.63 -20.93 -6.20
CA GLY A 64 2.66 -21.43 -5.28
C GLY A 64 3.40 -20.32 -4.51
N LEU A 65 2.69 -19.26 -4.10
CA LEU A 65 3.27 -18.15 -3.35
C LEU A 65 3.92 -18.64 -2.05
N HIS A 66 5.20 -18.31 -1.89
CA HIS A 66 5.99 -18.57 -0.70
C HIS A 66 6.63 -17.27 -0.21
N LEU A 67 6.18 -16.78 0.95
CA LEU A 67 6.69 -15.59 1.63
C LEU A 67 7.76 -15.98 2.66
N GLY A 68 8.96 -16.34 2.17
CA GLY A 68 10.08 -16.81 2.99
C GLY A 68 10.78 -15.69 3.77
N ASN A 69 11.75 -16.08 4.60
CA ASN A 69 12.60 -15.12 5.35
C ASN A 69 13.76 -14.58 4.53
N GLU A 70 14.20 -15.33 3.52
CA GLU A 70 15.35 -14.97 2.67
C GLU A 70 14.89 -14.42 1.32
N GLU A 71 13.81 -15.00 0.76
CA GLU A 71 13.23 -14.59 -0.50
C GLU A 71 11.73 -14.88 -0.59
N ILE A 72 11.07 -14.18 -1.50
CA ILE A 72 9.70 -14.44 -1.95
C ILE A 72 9.77 -15.17 -3.29
N ARG A 73 9.08 -16.31 -3.38
CA ARG A 73 8.99 -17.12 -4.60
C ARG A 73 7.55 -17.34 -5.01
N PHE A 74 7.28 -17.26 -6.30
CA PHE A 74 5.97 -17.60 -6.86
C PHE A 74 6.04 -17.75 -8.38
N GLN A 75 4.97 -18.28 -8.96
CA GLN A 75 4.71 -18.25 -10.40
C GLN A 75 3.69 -17.19 -10.73
N ALA A 76 3.91 -16.43 -11.80
CA ALA A 76 2.96 -15.44 -12.29
C ALA A 76 2.90 -15.42 -13.82
N ARG A 77 1.81 -14.87 -14.35
CA ARG A 77 1.61 -14.76 -15.80
C ARG A 77 2.04 -13.38 -16.30
N PHE A 78 3.00 -13.38 -17.21
CA PHE A 78 3.47 -12.19 -17.91
C PHE A 78 3.16 -12.34 -19.39
N SER A 79 2.32 -11.45 -19.95
CA SER A 79 1.84 -11.54 -21.33
C SER A 79 1.29 -12.93 -21.69
N GLY A 80 0.54 -13.54 -20.76
CA GLY A 80 -0.08 -14.86 -20.93
C GLY A 80 0.85 -16.06 -20.73
N ARG A 81 2.16 -15.85 -20.53
CA ARG A 81 3.14 -16.91 -20.27
C ARG A 81 3.43 -17.02 -18.77
N VAL A 82 3.43 -18.23 -18.24
CA VAL A 82 3.82 -18.48 -16.84
C VAL A 82 5.34 -18.31 -16.72
N ARG A 83 5.77 -17.62 -15.66
CA ARG A 83 7.17 -17.37 -15.32
C ARG A 83 7.36 -17.61 -13.84
N ASP A 84 8.51 -18.18 -13.48
CA ASP A 84 8.96 -18.26 -12.10
C ASP A 84 9.57 -16.93 -11.67
N ILE A 85 9.25 -16.51 -10.46
CA ILE A 85 9.69 -15.27 -9.83
C ILE A 85 10.41 -15.61 -8.52
N SER A 86 11.57 -15.00 -8.31
CA SER A 86 12.36 -15.10 -7.07
C SER A 86 12.89 -13.73 -6.70
N VAL A 87 12.55 -13.26 -5.50
CA VAL A 87 12.91 -11.92 -5.03
C VAL A 87 13.52 -12.03 -3.63
N PRO A 88 14.83 -11.76 -3.46
CA PRO A 88 15.43 -11.63 -2.14
C PRO A 88 14.75 -10.54 -1.31
N ILE A 89 14.59 -10.77 -0.01
CA ILE A 89 13.89 -9.81 0.86
C ILE A 89 14.56 -8.44 0.85
N THR A 90 15.89 -8.40 0.78
CA THR A 90 16.71 -7.18 0.72
C THR A 90 16.45 -6.32 -0.52
N ARG A 91 15.76 -6.85 -1.54
CA ARG A 91 15.41 -6.13 -2.77
C ARG A 91 13.99 -5.57 -2.78
N ILE A 92 13.21 -5.83 -1.73
CA ILE A 92 11.84 -5.32 -1.60
C ILE A 92 11.89 -3.93 -0.99
N VAL A 93 11.48 -2.94 -1.77
CA VAL A 93 11.46 -1.52 -1.42
C VAL A 93 10.18 -1.16 -0.69
N ALA A 94 9.04 -1.75 -1.08
CA ALA A 94 7.76 -1.46 -0.45
C ALA A 94 6.78 -2.63 -0.61
N ILE A 95 5.81 -2.70 0.29
CA ILE A 95 4.56 -3.45 0.13
C ILE A 95 3.39 -2.47 0.25
N PHE A 96 2.43 -2.53 -0.66
CA PHE A 96 1.27 -1.64 -0.66
C PHE A 96 0.05 -2.27 -1.32
N ALA A 97 -1.14 -1.81 -0.93
CA ALA A 97 -2.41 -2.17 -1.54
C ALA A 97 -2.62 -1.37 -2.82
N ARG A 98 -3.00 -2.07 -3.90
CA ARG A 98 -3.26 -1.45 -5.21
C ARG A 98 -4.34 -0.36 -5.16
N GLU A 99 -5.36 -0.56 -4.34
CA GLU A 99 -6.60 0.23 -4.36
C GLU A 99 -6.44 1.62 -3.76
N ASN A 100 -5.66 1.73 -2.69
CA ASN A 100 -5.55 2.95 -1.89
C ASN A 100 -4.10 3.33 -1.56
N GLY A 101 -3.11 2.55 -2.00
CA GLY A 101 -1.69 2.78 -1.76
C GLY A 101 -1.25 2.53 -0.31
N GLN A 102 -2.13 1.97 0.55
CA GLN A 102 -1.80 1.74 1.95
C GLN A 102 -0.78 0.62 2.09
N GLY A 103 0.24 0.83 2.92
CA GLY A 103 1.30 -0.14 3.14
C GLY A 103 2.51 0.48 3.82
N MET A 104 3.68 -0.03 3.48
CA MET A 104 4.93 0.34 4.13
C MET A 104 6.09 0.32 3.14
N VAL A 105 7.02 1.26 3.32
CA VAL A 105 8.31 1.34 2.62
C VAL A 105 9.38 0.78 3.54
N PHE A 106 10.27 -0.03 3.00
CA PHE A 106 11.40 -0.61 3.71
C PHE A 106 12.68 0.16 3.36
N GLU A 107 13.40 0.65 4.38
CA GLU A 107 14.72 1.23 4.19
C GLU A 107 15.80 0.13 4.25
N GLU A 108 16.83 0.25 3.41
CA GLU A 108 17.92 -0.74 3.30
C GLU A 108 18.74 -0.89 4.60
N SER A 109 18.65 0.06 5.54
CA SER A 109 19.41 0.07 6.81
C SER A 109 18.58 -0.13 8.07
N ALA A 110 17.24 -0.05 8.01
CA ALA A 110 16.41 0.02 9.22
C ALA A 110 16.12 -1.34 9.89
N PHE A 111 16.46 -2.45 9.23
CA PHE A 111 16.13 -3.79 9.72
C PHE A 111 17.35 -4.64 10.10
N ASP A 112 18.56 -4.12 9.90
CA ASP A 112 19.78 -4.60 10.55
C ASP A 112 19.85 -3.99 11.95
N SER A 113 18.98 -4.46 12.85
CA SER A 113 19.23 -4.46 14.29
C SER A 113 19.73 -3.16 14.95
N ASP A 114 19.04 -2.03 14.75
CA ASP A 114 19.12 -0.87 15.64
C ASP A 114 17.72 -0.51 16.14
N MET A 115 17.12 -1.42 16.91
CA MET A 115 15.88 -1.15 17.66
C MET A 115 16.22 -0.99 19.16
N ASP A 116 17.34 -0.34 19.45
CA ASP A 116 17.74 0.09 20.80
C ASP A 116 17.23 1.51 21.16
N ASP A 117 16.60 2.23 20.22
CA ASP A 117 16.23 3.65 20.42
C ASP A 117 14.72 3.92 20.59
N PHE A 118 13.94 2.93 21.04
CA PHE A 118 12.66 3.22 21.69
C PHE A 118 12.92 3.51 23.18
N GLU A 119 13.68 4.57 23.47
CA GLU A 119 13.60 5.17 24.79
C GLU A 119 12.16 5.65 25.02
N SER A 120 11.56 5.03 26.02
CA SER A 120 10.29 5.38 26.60
C SER A 120 10.30 6.83 27.09
N ASP A 121 9.80 7.79 26.30
CA ASP A 121 9.23 9.00 26.87
C ASP A 121 7.79 8.72 27.33
N ALA A 122 7.69 7.87 28.35
CA ALA A 122 6.50 7.75 29.18
C ALA A 122 6.71 8.56 30.46
N SER A 123 7.02 9.85 30.32
CA SER A 123 7.00 10.80 31.43
C SER A 123 5.57 11.33 31.65
N ILE A 124 4.66 10.48 32.14
CA ILE A 124 3.37 10.94 32.68
C ILE A 124 3.66 11.58 34.05
N GLN A 125 3.86 12.89 34.09
CA GLN A 125 3.70 13.68 35.31
C GLN A 125 2.23 14.11 35.44
N PRO A 126 1.56 13.86 36.57
CA PRO A 126 0.23 14.40 36.81
C PRO A 126 0.39 15.83 37.33
N GLU A 127 0.16 16.83 36.48
CA GLU A 127 -0.05 18.22 36.93
C GLU A 127 -1.40 18.73 36.46
N GLN A 128 -2.18 19.11 37.47
CA GLN A 128 -3.54 19.58 37.39
C GLN A 128 -3.58 21.03 36.87
N GLY A 129 -4.47 21.31 35.91
CA GLY A 129 -5.18 22.60 35.86
C GLY A 129 -4.82 23.58 34.74
N GLN A 130 -5.80 23.73 33.85
CA GLN A 130 -6.18 24.88 33.01
C GLN A 130 -5.79 24.93 31.51
N PRO A 131 -6.76 25.33 30.64
CA PRO A 131 -6.72 25.05 29.22
C PRO A 131 -6.15 26.22 28.43
N SER A 132 -5.32 25.92 27.43
CA SER A 132 -5.04 26.85 26.33
C SER A 132 -5.18 26.12 24.98
N LYS A 133 -5.84 26.81 24.04
CA LYS A 133 -6.37 26.33 22.75
C LYS A 133 -5.35 25.53 21.92
N PRO A 134 -5.76 24.47 21.19
CA PRO A 134 -4.90 23.84 20.21
C PRO A 134 -4.87 24.66 18.91
N ALA A 135 -3.66 25.08 18.51
CA ALA A 135 -3.32 25.42 17.14
C ALA A 135 -3.08 24.10 16.37
N GLY A 136 -3.61 24.02 15.16
CA GLY A 136 -3.80 22.78 14.43
C GLY A 136 -2.50 22.08 14.00
N SER A 137 -2.54 20.76 14.08
CA SER A 137 -1.74 19.87 13.25
C SER A 137 -2.70 18.83 12.66
N GLY A 138 -2.82 18.84 11.33
CA GLY A 138 -3.89 18.18 10.58
C GLY A 138 -3.68 16.67 10.47
N LEU A 139 -4.52 15.91 11.17
CA LEU A 139 -4.88 14.54 10.81
C LEU A 139 -6.22 14.63 10.09
N SER A 140 -6.28 14.26 8.82
CA SER A 140 -7.53 14.27 8.04
C SER A 140 -8.13 12.87 7.95
N LEU A 141 -9.06 12.59 8.87
CA LEU A 141 -10.00 11.48 8.82
C LEU A 141 -11.12 11.81 7.82
N VAL A 142 -11.28 11.01 6.77
CA VAL A 142 -12.42 11.14 5.84
C VAL A 142 -13.55 10.23 6.28
N GLU A 143 -14.54 10.82 6.92
CA GLU A 143 -15.85 10.21 7.15
C GLU A 143 -16.71 10.33 5.88
N LYS A 144 -17.28 9.21 5.40
CA LYS A 144 -18.52 9.24 4.64
C LYS A 144 -19.53 8.32 5.30
N THR A 145 -20.52 8.97 5.88
CA THR A 145 -21.73 8.44 6.49
C THR A 145 -22.70 7.88 5.46
N SER A 146 -23.56 7.03 6.02
CA SER A 146 -24.42 6.02 5.40
C SER A 146 -25.61 6.54 4.57
N ALA A 147 -26.08 5.61 3.73
CA ALA A 147 -27.37 5.47 3.05
C ALA A 147 -28.62 6.18 3.63
N THR A 148 -29.60 6.49 2.76
CA THR A 148 -30.91 5.76 2.67
C THR A 148 -31.95 6.47 1.76
N SER A 149 -32.38 5.74 0.72
CA SER A 149 -33.75 5.48 0.20
C SER A 149 -34.83 6.55 -0.11
N ALA A 150 -35.31 6.44 -1.37
CA ALA A 150 -36.70 6.23 -1.83
C ALA A 150 -37.74 7.36 -2.06
N ALA A 151 -38.37 7.18 -3.25
CA ALA A 151 -39.75 7.46 -3.69
C ALA A 151 -40.11 8.90 -4.12
N GLN A 152 -41.00 9.18 -5.08
CA GLN A 152 -41.59 8.58 -6.31
C GLN A 152 -42.76 9.53 -6.65
N ASP A 153 -42.83 10.14 -7.85
CA ASP A 153 -44.13 10.40 -8.48
C ASP A 153 -44.03 10.64 -10.00
N LYS A 154 -45.16 10.34 -10.65
CA LYS A 154 -45.48 10.03 -12.05
C LYS A 154 -45.47 11.23 -13.01
N THR A 155 -45.32 10.98 -14.32
CA THR A 155 -46.39 11.04 -15.35
C THR A 155 -45.82 11.02 -16.78
N ALA A 156 -46.66 10.57 -17.73
CA ALA A 156 -46.37 10.16 -19.10
C ALA A 156 -46.08 11.29 -20.11
N SER A 157 -45.37 10.98 -21.22
CA SER A 157 -45.87 11.14 -22.62
C SER A 157 -44.77 10.99 -23.70
N THR A 158 -45.03 10.05 -24.63
CA THR A 158 -44.88 10.03 -26.10
C THR A 158 -43.79 10.83 -26.87
N ASN A 159 -43.08 10.07 -27.72
CA ASN A 159 -42.70 10.27 -29.14
C ASN A 159 -41.78 11.41 -29.65
N ASP A 160 -40.84 10.95 -30.50
CA ASP A 160 -40.31 11.50 -31.77
C ASP A 160 -39.43 12.78 -31.81
N THR A 161 -38.13 12.55 -32.11
CA THR A 161 -37.15 13.18 -33.06
C THR A 161 -37.38 14.62 -33.62
N PRO A 162 -36.38 15.46 -34.04
CA PRO A 162 -34.94 15.21 -34.33
C PRO A 162 -33.95 16.41 -33.96
N PRO A 163 -32.76 16.65 -34.60
CA PRO A 163 -31.49 17.07 -33.94
C PRO A 163 -31.19 18.61 -34.04
N PRO A 164 -30.11 19.20 -33.46
CA PRO A 164 -28.73 19.16 -34.00
C PRO A 164 -27.58 19.28 -32.94
N THR A 165 -26.35 19.02 -33.41
CA THR A 165 -25.05 19.21 -32.72
C THR A 165 -24.80 20.63 -32.18
N PRO A 166 -24.13 20.78 -31.02
CA PRO A 166 -23.45 22.02 -30.65
C PRO A 166 -21.91 21.94 -30.76
N PRO A 167 -21.22 23.07 -31.02
CA PRO A 167 -19.79 23.16 -31.27
C PRO A 167 -18.94 23.35 -30.00
N LYS A 168 -17.62 23.21 -30.18
CA LYS A 168 -16.54 23.46 -29.20
C LYS A 168 -16.58 24.89 -28.64
N GLY A 169 -16.29 25.05 -27.34
CA GLY A 169 -15.74 26.31 -26.82
C GLY A 169 -15.90 26.55 -25.32
N GLY A 170 -14.78 26.76 -24.63
CA GLY A 170 -14.70 27.73 -23.53
C GLY A 170 -14.76 27.19 -22.10
N SER A 171 -13.59 27.10 -21.47
CA SER A 171 -13.38 27.05 -20.02
C SER A 171 -13.94 28.28 -19.30
N SER A 172 -14.53 28.11 -18.11
CA SER A 172 -14.19 28.94 -16.93
C SER A 172 -14.75 28.35 -15.63
N LEU A 173 -13.85 28.08 -14.70
CA LEU A 173 -14.14 27.84 -13.28
C LEU A 173 -14.64 29.15 -12.63
N ARG A 174 -15.60 29.06 -11.70
CA ARG A 174 -15.91 30.10 -10.72
C ARG A 174 -15.76 29.51 -9.33
N VAL A 175 -14.81 30.05 -8.58
CA VAL A 175 -14.69 29.83 -7.14
C VAL A 175 -15.73 30.71 -6.45
N VAL A 176 -16.59 30.11 -5.63
CA VAL A 176 -17.52 30.83 -4.76
C VAL A 176 -16.98 30.76 -3.34
N LYS A 177 -17.00 31.92 -2.69
CA LYS A 177 -16.39 32.26 -1.41
C LYS A 177 -17.08 31.63 -0.21
#